data_AF-A0A6A4Z4X9-F1
#
_entry.id   AF-A0A6A4Z4X9-F1
#
_cell.length_a   1.000
_cell.length_b   1.000
_cell.length_c   1.000
_cell.angle_alpha   90.00
_cell.angle_beta   90.00
_cell.angle_gamma   90.00
#
_symmetry.space_group_name_H-M   'P 1'
#
loop_
_entity.id
_entity.type
_entity.pdbx_description
1 polymer ?
#
loop_
_entity_poly.entity_id
_entity_poly.type
_entity_poly.pdbx_seq_one_letter_code
_entity_poly.pdbx_strand_id
1 'polypeptide(L)'
;SHFASNMPSSLKNAVVSDLRIGFQNFVQQTRPVPCDVVTGAVPQWLRNSALYRTAPGIYDYQVKDSEKQQSIHHWFDGLGTMHQFHIRDDGSVWYHNKLTAEGALADLQTGRQPINFGQPHDPCVTIFGKVAAVINTVFNDKPTAIETNNLNVTLSVLPTSEPNTLAIKSDFNCLQFVDADTFETKKFCTYDTYDKRLDGMISAAHEEYDPLTQTYFNLNIDRMGKHTGVFSLDRDGSVREATINVPAARPSSYIHSFSSTTKYLVVMAWPCFANMLKVLFHHNYAAGLTWQPEKQTLFYVVDRATMTHVATYESTQAFFCFHTINAFDDGDDIVLDLVHHPDSSIINQLNVKTIVGGQGTLDASQVARFRLQAVSMATTTTPFRKVDRPLLPTQGVSVELPTINERFRHSPNYRFVYGASSNRGASMWDSVVKVDMATGATLRWDAGGDGLFPGEPIFVPHPMQDDEDDGVLLSVVLDTHA
;
A
#
# COMPACT_ATOMS: atom_id res chain seq x y z
N SER A 1 -22.46 22.16 -42.92
CA SER A 1 -22.96 23.48 -42.49
C SER A 1 -23.84 23.28 -41.26
N HIS A 2 -23.36 23.86 -40.15
CA HIS A 2 -24.07 24.25 -38.93
C HIS A 2 -25.11 23.30 -38.31
N PHE A 3 -24.68 22.40 -37.42
CA PHE A 3 -25.43 22.03 -36.20
C PHE A 3 -24.49 21.46 -35.10
N ALA A 4 -23.28 22.00 -34.98
CA ALA A 4 -22.30 21.63 -33.94
C ALA A 4 -21.65 22.85 -33.25
N SER A 5 -22.36 23.98 -33.23
CA SER A 5 -21.86 25.20 -32.62
C SER A 5 -23.05 25.98 -32.03
N ASN A 6 -23.42 25.64 -30.80
CA ASN A 6 -24.06 26.51 -29.82
C ASN A 6 -24.52 25.65 -28.63
N MET A 7 -23.55 25.18 -27.84
CA MET A 7 -23.80 24.98 -26.41
C MET A 7 -23.17 26.16 -25.67
N PRO A 8 -23.89 26.81 -24.72
CA PRO A 8 -23.34 27.91 -23.96
C PRO A 8 -22.05 27.50 -23.24
N SER A 9 -21.02 28.34 -23.31
CA SER A 9 -19.77 28.18 -22.55
C SER A 9 -19.97 28.17 -21.03
N SER A 10 -21.18 28.50 -20.54
CA SER A 10 -21.58 28.44 -19.13
C SER A 10 -21.92 27.03 -18.61
N LEU A 11 -21.86 25.99 -19.45
CA LEU A 11 -21.99 24.58 -19.05
C LEU A 11 -20.66 23.80 -19.07
N LYS A 12 -19.55 24.45 -19.44
CA LYS A 12 -18.19 23.89 -19.29
C LYS A 12 -17.54 24.21 -17.95
N ASN A 13 -18.21 25.02 -17.12
CA ASN A 13 -17.87 25.25 -15.71
C ASN A 13 -18.83 24.46 -14.81
N ALA A 14 -19.08 23.19 -15.13
CA ALA A 14 -19.41 22.25 -14.07
C ALA A 14 -18.21 22.29 -13.12
N VAL A 15 -18.47 22.56 -11.84
CA VAL A 15 -17.48 22.67 -10.78
C VAL A 15 -16.50 21.50 -10.93
N VAL A 16 -15.30 21.75 -11.45
CA VAL A 16 -14.20 20.82 -11.26
C VAL A 16 -13.97 20.90 -9.76
N SER A 17 -14.55 19.95 -9.03
CA SER A 17 -14.30 19.74 -7.61
C SER A 17 -12.81 19.86 -7.36
N ASP A 18 -12.41 20.78 -6.50
CA ASP A 18 -11.00 21.07 -6.31
C ASP A 18 -10.34 19.96 -5.50
N LEU A 19 -9.85 18.93 -6.19
CA LEU A 19 -9.11 17.81 -5.62
C LEU A 19 -7.94 18.26 -4.74
N ARG A 20 -7.47 19.52 -4.83
CA ARG A 20 -6.47 20.09 -3.90
C ARG A 20 -6.89 19.96 -2.44
N ILE A 21 -8.19 19.95 -2.13
CA ILE A 21 -8.69 19.77 -0.77
C ILE A 21 -8.21 18.44 -0.17
N GLY A 22 -8.05 17.39 -0.99
CA GLY A 22 -7.50 16.10 -0.56
C GLY A 22 -5.99 16.08 -0.32
N PHE A 23 -5.27 17.13 -0.73
CA PHE A 23 -3.80 17.24 -0.66
C PHE A 23 -3.35 18.52 0.04
N GLN A 24 -4.17 19.06 0.95
CA GLN A 24 -3.81 20.17 1.81
C GLN A 24 -3.52 19.68 3.23
N ASN A 25 -2.98 20.56 4.07
CA ASN A 25 -2.73 20.23 5.47
C ASN A 25 -4.05 19.96 6.20
N PHE A 26 -4.12 18.80 6.86
CA PHE A 26 -5.24 18.45 7.72
C PHE A 26 -5.31 19.38 8.94
N VAL A 27 -6.53 19.52 9.49
CA VAL A 27 -6.73 20.20 10.77
C VAL A 27 -6.64 19.17 11.89
N GLN A 28 -5.74 19.43 12.84
CA GLN A 28 -5.55 18.52 13.97
C GLN A 28 -6.73 18.60 14.94
N GLN A 29 -7.30 17.43 15.22
CA GLN A 29 -8.43 17.20 16.09
C GLN A 29 -8.01 16.13 17.11
N THR A 30 -7.13 16.49 18.05
CA THR A 30 -6.56 15.53 19.02
C THR A 30 -7.55 15.05 20.08
N ARG A 31 -8.67 15.77 20.26
CA ARG A 31 -9.75 15.38 21.16
C ARG A 31 -10.91 14.81 20.36
N PRO A 32 -11.51 13.69 20.79
CA PRO A 32 -12.70 13.13 20.15
C PRO A 32 -13.83 14.15 20.03
N VAL A 33 -14.39 14.29 18.84
CA VAL A 33 -15.59 15.06 18.53
C VAL A 33 -16.70 14.14 18.01
N PRO A 34 -17.98 14.41 18.32
CA PRO A 34 -19.07 13.62 17.79
C PRO A 34 -19.22 13.83 16.28
N CYS A 35 -19.56 12.77 15.56
CA CYS A 35 -19.96 12.81 14.16
C CYS A 35 -21.47 12.68 14.05
N ASP A 36 -22.09 13.50 13.18
CA ASP A 36 -23.52 13.41 12.91
C ASP A 36 -23.82 12.19 12.04
N VAL A 37 -24.83 11.41 12.43
CA VAL A 37 -25.40 10.37 11.58
C VAL A 37 -26.41 11.03 10.64
N VAL A 38 -25.97 11.34 9.43
CA VAL A 38 -26.76 12.09 8.44
C VAL A 38 -27.90 11.24 7.87
N THR A 39 -27.66 9.95 7.64
CA THR A 39 -28.66 9.01 7.08
C THR A 39 -28.51 7.62 7.70
N GLY A 40 -29.62 6.88 7.76
CA GLY A 40 -29.63 5.49 8.26
C GLY A 40 -29.37 5.37 9.76
N ALA A 41 -28.85 4.22 10.17
CA ALA A 41 -28.47 3.93 11.55
C ALA A 41 -27.27 2.99 11.58
N VAL A 42 -26.40 3.16 12.57
CA VAL A 42 -25.28 2.25 12.80
C VAL A 42 -25.80 0.89 13.29
N PRO A 43 -25.40 -0.25 12.66
CA PRO A 43 -25.83 -1.57 13.09
C PRO A 43 -25.48 -1.85 14.55
N GLN A 44 -26.39 -2.47 15.30
CA GLN A 44 -26.18 -2.72 16.73
C GLN A 44 -24.95 -3.59 17.02
N TRP A 45 -24.65 -4.55 16.13
CA TRP A 45 -23.52 -5.45 16.26
C TRP A 45 -22.16 -4.79 15.94
N LEU A 46 -22.16 -3.62 15.31
CA LEU A 46 -20.95 -2.86 14.98
C LEU A 46 -20.55 -1.92 16.13
N ARG A 47 -21.36 -1.80 17.16
CA ARG A 47 -21.07 -0.94 18.32
C ARG A 47 -19.90 -1.49 19.13
N ASN A 48 -19.24 -0.61 19.88
CA ASN A 48 -17.98 -0.89 20.58
C ASN A 48 -16.84 -1.30 19.63
N SER A 49 -16.71 -0.57 18.52
CA SER A 49 -15.67 -0.82 17.53
C SER A 49 -14.99 0.49 17.12
N ALA A 50 -13.80 0.37 16.53
CA ALA A 50 -13.07 1.52 16.02
C ALA A 50 -12.51 1.20 14.63
N LEU A 51 -12.73 2.12 13.69
CA LEU A 51 -12.02 2.12 12.41
C LEU A 51 -10.77 2.99 12.55
N TYR A 52 -9.60 2.40 12.33
CA TYR A 52 -8.33 3.09 12.29
C TYR A 52 -7.87 3.29 10.85
N ARG A 53 -7.38 4.48 10.52
CA ARG A 53 -6.76 4.79 9.22
C ARG A 53 -5.45 5.52 9.43
N THR A 54 -4.46 5.18 8.61
CA THR A 54 -3.29 6.02 8.37
C THR A 54 -3.42 6.65 7.00
N ALA A 55 -2.96 7.88 6.86
CA ALA A 55 -2.89 8.57 5.58
C ALA A 55 -1.84 9.68 5.63
N PRO A 56 -1.33 10.13 4.46
CA PRO A 56 -0.71 11.43 4.34
C PRO A 56 -1.68 12.55 4.76
N GLY A 57 -1.24 13.49 5.61
CA GLY A 57 -2.06 14.59 6.09
C GLY A 57 -1.42 15.98 6.00
N ILE A 58 -0.10 16.09 5.89
CA ILE A 58 0.60 17.37 5.70
C ILE A 58 1.30 17.36 4.34
N TYR A 59 1.03 18.36 3.53
CA TYR A 59 1.62 18.57 2.21
C TYR A 59 2.41 19.88 2.11
N ASP A 60 2.09 20.87 2.93
CA ASP A 60 2.76 22.16 2.92
C ASP A 60 3.44 22.43 4.26
N TYR A 61 4.66 22.94 4.23
CA TYR A 61 5.39 23.30 5.44
C TYR A 61 6.24 24.55 5.22
N GLN A 62 6.56 25.22 6.32
CA GLN A 62 7.44 26.39 6.31
C GLN A 62 8.82 26.00 6.84
N VAL A 63 9.87 26.34 6.09
CA VAL A 63 11.25 26.18 6.59
C VAL A 63 11.52 27.27 7.63
N LYS A 64 12.05 26.87 8.79
CA LYS A 64 12.47 27.78 9.87
C LYS A 64 13.42 28.83 9.32
N ASP A 65 13.23 30.06 9.79
CA ASP A 65 14.02 31.22 9.37
C ASP A 65 13.94 31.53 7.86
N SER A 66 12.89 31.02 7.19
CA SER A 66 12.57 31.31 5.80
C SER A 66 11.12 31.76 5.66
N GLU A 67 10.89 32.77 4.82
CA GLU A 67 9.54 33.12 4.36
C GLU A 67 9.04 32.17 3.26
N LYS A 68 9.86 31.19 2.85
CA LYS A 68 9.51 30.22 1.80
C LYS A 68 8.66 29.09 2.37
N GLN A 69 7.46 28.97 1.83
CA GLN A 69 6.63 27.77 1.93
C GLN A 69 7.15 26.72 0.94
N GLN A 70 7.22 25.47 1.38
CA GLN A 70 7.55 24.32 0.55
C GLN A 70 6.36 23.37 0.50
N SER A 71 6.20 22.70 -0.64
CA SER A 71 5.14 21.72 -0.86
C SER A 71 5.72 20.35 -1.18
N ILE A 72 5.02 19.32 -0.73
CA ILE A 72 5.27 17.93 -1.04
C ILE A 72 4.55 17.58 -2.34
N HIS A 73 5.25 16.89 -3.25
CA HIS A 73 4.83 16.74 -4.63
C HIS A 73 4.29 15.36 -4.99
N HIS A 74 4.53 14.34 -4.17
CA HIS A 74 4.08 12.97 -4.39
C HIS A 74 3.08 12.55 -3.31
N TRP A 75 2.03 11.81 -3.67
CA TRP A 75 1.00 11.39 -2.71
C TRP A 75 1.61 10.67 -1.50
N PHE A 76 2.49 9.70 -1.76
CA PHE A 76 3.16 8.89 -0.71
C PHE A 76 4.12 9.67 0.20
N ASP A 77 4.54 10.88 -0.18
CA ASP A 77 5.47 11.67 0.62
C ASP A 77 4.79 12.56 1.66
N GLY A 78 3.47 12.76 1.58
CA GLY A 78 2.77 13.59 2.56
C GLY A 78 2.88 12.99 3.96
N LEU A 79 2.98 13.83 4.99
CA LEU A 79 3.40 13.36 6.31
C LEU A 79 2.29 12.60 7.03
N GLY A 80 2.66 11.46 7.61
CA GLY A 80 1.75 10.48 8.21
C GLY A 80 0.87 11.04 9.32
N THR A 81 -0.41 10.73 9.22
CA THR A 81 -1.47 11.12 10.15
C THR A 81 -2.33 9.91 10.44
N MET A 82 -2.70 9.74 11.71
CA MET A 82 -3.62 8.71 12.18
C MET A 82 -5.02 9.30 12.37
N HIS A 83 -6.03 8.50 12.04
CA HIS A 83 -7.44 8.82 12.20
C HIS A 83 -8.15 7.65 12.91
N GLN A 84 -9.11 7.96 13.79
CA GLN A 84 -10.04 6.98 14.37
C GLN A 84 -11.47 7.41 14.16
N PHE A 85 -12.35 6.46 13.84
CA PHE A 85 -13.79 6.57 14.00
C PHE A 85 -14.25 5.53 15.03
N HIS A 86 -14.50 5.97 16.26
CA HIS A 86 -14.97 5.12 17.35
C HIS A 86 -16.50 5.10 17.38
N ILE A 87 -17.07 3.91 17.17
CA ILE A 87 -18.48 3.60 17.27
C ILE A 87 -18.76 3.09 18.68
N ARG A 88 -19.38 3.91 19.53
CA ARG A 88 -19.62 3.60 20.94
C ARG A 88 -20.82 2.68 21.15
N ASP A 89 -20.99 2.18 22.37
CA ASP A 89 -22.09 1.29 22.79
C ASP A 89 -23.49 1.86 22.55
N ASP A 90 -23.64 3.19 22.62
CA ASP A 90 -24.89 3.89 22.35
C ASP A 90 -25.17 4.08 20.84
N GLY A 91 -24.22 3.71 19.99
CA GLY A 91 -24.27 3.89 18.54
C GLY A 91 -23.77 5.24 18.05
N SER A 92 -23.32 6.13 18.93
CA SER A 92 -22.69 7.39 18.53
C SER A 92 -21.31 7.15 17.91
N VAL A 93 -20.99 7.91 16.87
CA VAL A 93 -19.69 7.87 16.19
C VAL A 93 -18.87 9.07 16.62
N TRP A 94 -17.61 8.84 16.97
CA TRP A 94 -16.68 9.87 17.43
C TRP A 94 -15.40 9.83 16.62
N TYR A 95 -14.88 10.99 16.27
CA TYR A 95 -13.70 11.14 15.44
C TYR A 95 -12.59 11.93 16.14
N HIS A 96 -11.35 11.52 15.91
CA HIS A 96 -10.16 12.31 16.21
C HIS A 96 -9.03 11.92 15.24
N ASN A 97 -8.00 12.76 15.16
CA ASN A 97 -6.80 12.49 14.40
C ASN A 97 -5.55 13.09 15.05
N LYS A 98 -4.37 12.63 14.63
CA LYS A 98 -3.08 13.16 15.08
C LYS A 98 -2.00 12.97 14.02
N LEU A 99 -1.14 13.99 13.87
CA LEU A 99 0.11 13.87 13.12
C LEU A 99 1.02 12.87 13.85
N THR A 100 1.46 11.82 13.14
CA THR A 100 2.41 10.84 13.68
C THR A 100 3.82 11.06 13.15
N ALA A 101 3.96 11.80 12.06
CA ALA A 101 5.23 12.15 11.44
C ALA A 101 5.81 13.50 11.95
N GLU A 102 5.68 13.81 13.25
CA GLU A 102 6.17 15.06 13.85
C GLU A 102 7.70 15.22 13.70
N GLY A 103 8.46 14.13 13.85
CA GLY A 103 9.91 14.13 13.66
C GLY A 103 10.31 14.44 12.22
N ALA A 104 9.62 13.84 11.24
CA ALA A 104 9.83 14.12 9.82
C ALA A 104 9.49 15.57 9.47
N LEU A 105 8.38 16.11 10.00
CA LEU A 105 8.03 17.51 9.83
C LEU A 105 9.11 18.43 10.40
N ALA A 106 9.57 18.18 11.63
CA ALA A 106 10.61 18.97 12.26
C ALA A 106 11.91 18.99 11.44
N ASP A 107 12.32 17.83 10.91
CA ASP A 107 13.47 17.71 10.01
C ASP A 107 13.31 18.60 8.77
N LEU A 108 12.18 18.48 8.06
CA LEU A 108 11.88 19.30 6.88
C LEU A 108 11.90 20.80 7.21
N GLN A 109 11.33 21.18 8.34
CA GLN A 109 11.32 22.57 8.81
C GLN A 109 12.72 23.10 9.15
N THR A 110 13.69 22.25 9.52
CA THR A 110 15.10 22.68 9.67
C THR A 110 15.85 22.80 8.34
N GLY A 111 15.18 22.53 7.22
CA GLY A 111 15.79 22.51 5.89
C GLY A 111 16.50 21.19 5.56
N ARG A 112 16.36 20.16 6.40
CA ARG A 112 16.85 18.81 6.08
C ARG A 112 16.06 18.26 4.90
N GLN A 113 16.76 17.60 3.98
CA GLN A 113 16.16 16.96 2.80
C GLN A 113 16.42 15.44 2.87
N PRO A 114 15.54 14.67 3.54
CA PRO A 114 15.65 13.22 3.55
C PRO A 114 15.37 12.65 2.16
N ILE A 115 15.75 11.38 1.96
CA ILE A 115 15.34 10.65 0.77
C ILE A 115 13.85 10.34 0.92
N ASN A 116 13.04 10.93 0.05
CA ASN A 116 11.61 10.71 -0.01
C ASN A 116 11.28 9.75 -1.16
N PHE A 117 10.02 9.31 -1.25
CA PHE A 117 9.56 8.44 -2.32
C PHE A 117 9.61 9.15 -3.68
N GLY A 118 8.97 10.32 -3.82
CA GLY A 118 8.77 10.98 -5.12
C GLY A 118 9.08 12.48 -5.15
N GLN A 119 9.51 13.09 -4.05
CA GLN A 119 9.80 14.53 -3.95
C GLN A 119 10.90 14.94 -4.95
N PRO A 120 10.63 15.89 -5.87
CA PRO A 120 11.64 16.41 -6.77
C PRO A 120 12.77 17.11 -6.00
N HIS A 121 14.01 16.83 -6.38
CA HIS A 121 15.18 17.54 -5.89
C HIS A 121 15.88 18.23 -7.07
N ASP A 122 16.27 19.50 -6.92
CA ASP A 122 17.10 20.20 -7.92
C ASP A 122 18.57 19.83 -7.70
N PRO A 123 19.21 19.03 -8.58
CA PRO A 123 20.59 18.59 -8.39
C PRO A 123 21.61 19.71 -8.62
N CYS A 124 21.20 20.90 -9.09
CA CYS A 124 22.12 21.95 -9.53
C CYS A 124 22.93 22.63 -8.39
N VAL A 125 22.67 22.29 -7.13
CA VAL A 125 23.42 22.83 -5.98
C VAL A 125 24.55 21.89 -5.52
N THR A 126 24.80 20.75 -6.18
CA THR A 126 25.80 19.78 -5.64
C THR A 126 26.57 18.97 -6.66
N ILE A 127 26.87 19.52 -7.83
CA ILE A 127 27.68 18.81 -8.83
C ILE A 127 29.10 19.36 -8.85
N PHE A 128 29.99 18.59 -8.21
CA PHE A 128 31.43 18.37 -8.42
C PHE A 128 32.13 18.20 -7.07
N GLY A 129 32.06 16.98 -6.51
CA GLY A 129 32.86 16.60 -5.33
C GLY A 129 32.34 15.41 -4.51
N LYS A 130 31.06 15.02 -4.64
CA LYS A 130 30.42 14.08 -3.70
C LYS A 130 30.24 12.63 -4.18
N VAL A 131 30.77 12.21 -5.33
CA VAL A 131 30.60 10.80 -5.78
C VAL A 131 31.18 9.80 -4.76
N ALA A 132 32.35 10.09 -4.18
CA ALA A 132 32.93 9.26 -3.13
C ALA A 132 32.11 9.27 -1.82
N ALA A 133 31.50 10.41 -1.46
CA ALA A 133 30.63 10.52 -0.29
C ALA A 133 29.31 9.78 -0.49
N VAL A 134 28.71 9.87 -1.69
CA VAL A 134 27.51 9.10 -2.07
C VAL A 134 27.80 7.60 -1.98
N ILE A 135 28.94 7.13 -2.53
CA ILE A 135 29.38 5.74 -2.41
C ILE A 135 29.56 5.35 -0.93
N ASN A 136 30.22 6.18 -0.12
CA ASN A 136 30.40 5.90 1.31
C ASN A 136 29.05 5.77 2.05
N THR A 137 28.08 6.63 1.74
CA THR A 137 26.72 6.55 2.30
C THR A 137 25.95 5.32 1.83
N VAL A 138 26.23 4.76 0.64
CA VAL A 138 25.65 3.47 0.18
C VAL A 138 26.16 2.29 1.00
N PHE A 139 27.45 2.28 1.30
CA PHE A 139 28.12 1.09 1.82
C PHE A 139 28.34 1.13 3.34
N ASN A 140 28.38 2.31 3.96
CA ASN A 140 28.86 2.48 5.34
C ASN A 140 27.93 3.28 6.26
N ASP A 141 27.02 4.13 5.75
CA ASP A 141 26.10 4.88 6.61
C ASP A 141 24.80 4.12 6.87
N LYS A 142 24.44 3.98 8.15
CA LYS A 142 23.09 3.60 8.57
C LYS A 142 22.11 4.74 8.25
N PRO A 143 20.85 4.44 7.92
CA PRO A 143 19.85 5.46 7.64
C PRO A 143 19.76 6.48 8.78
N THR A 144 19.27 7.66 8.41
CA THR A 144 18.87 8.72 9.34
C THR A 144 18.06 8.14 10.49
N ALA A 145 18.15 8.75 11.68
CA ALA A 145 17.47 8.27 12.88
C ALA A 145 16.03 7.85 12.56
N ILE A 146 15.68 6.59 12.85
CA ILE A 146 14.38 5.97 12.50
C ILE A 146 13.21 6.84 12.96
N GLU A 147 13.40 7.56 14.06
CA GLU A 147 12.46 8.52 14.67
C GLU A 147 12.04 9.68 13.74
N THR A 148 12.76 9.92 12.64
CA THR A 148 12.44 10.98 11.67
C THR A 148 11.88 10.44 10.34
N ASN A 149 11.61 9.14 10.26
CA ASN A 149 10.99 8.55 9.08
C ASN A 149 9.49 8.89 8.99
N ASN A 150 9.02 9.12 7.77
CA ASN A 150 7.60 9.28 7.48
C ASN A 150 6.95 7.91 7.21
N LEU A 151 6.21 7.38 8.19
CA LEU A 151 5.43 6.15 8.05
C LEU A 151 3.94 6.50 7.98
N ASN A 152 3.29 6.12 6.88
CA ASN A 152 1.94 6.58 6.57
C ASN A 152 1.11 5.59 5.73
N VAL A 153 1.58 4.36 5.52
CA VAL A 153 1.02 3.45 4.50
C VAL A 153 0.02 2.44 5.08
N THR A 154 0.44 1.64 6.05
CA THR A 154 -0.39 0.55 6.63
C THR A 154 -0.36 0.51 8.16
N LEU A 155 -1.34 -0.18 8.74
CA LEU A 155 -1.49 -0.40 10.18
C LEU A 155 -1.58 -1.88 10.51
N SER A 156 -0.96 -2.26 11.64
CA SER A 156 -0.92 -3.65 12.10
C SER A 156 -0.95 -3.76 13.61
N VAL A 157 -1.43 -4.90 14.12
CA VAL A 157 -1.34 -5.28 15.54
C VAL A 157 -0.19 -6.27 15.72
N LEU A 158 1.05 -5.82 15.51
CA LEU A 158 2.22 -6.69 15.63
C LEU A 158 2.44 -7.15 17.08
N PRO A 159 3.05 -8.32 17.29
CA PRO A 159 3.38 -8.82 18.63
C PRO A 159 4.17 -7.80 19.45
N THR A 160 3.67 -7.42 20.62
CA THR A 160 4.33 -6.49 21.54
C THR A 160 3.89 -6.75 22.97
N SER A 161 4.76 -6.43 23.94
CA SER A 161 4.42 -6.48 25.37
C SER A 161 3.53 -5.32 25.82
N GLU A 162 3.44 -4.25 25.02
CA GLU A 162 2.66 -3.07 25.36
C GLU A 162 1.22 -3.20 24.85
N PRO A 163 0.21 -3.25 25.75
CA PRO A 163 -1.18 -3.34 25.33
C PRO A 163 -1.61 -2.07 24.58
N ASN A 164 -2.70 -2.17 23.84
CA ASN A 164 -3.32 -1.05 23.13
C ASN A 164 -2.36 -0.33 22.17
N THR A 165 -1.72 -1.10 21.30
CA THR A 165 -0.65 -0.60 20.44
C THR A 165 -0.90 -0.96 18.99
N LEU A 166 -0.72 0.02 18.11
CA LEU A 166 -0.74 -0.15 16.65
C LEU A 166 0.66 0.12 16.09
N ALA A 167 1.06 -0.62 15.07
CA ALA A 167 2.28 -0.38 14.31
C ALA A 167 1.95 0.30 12.98
N ILE A 168 2.56 1.45 12.72
CA ILE A 168 2.52 2.17 11.44
C ILE A 168 3.76 1.80 10.64
N LYS A 169 3.58 1.58 9.32
CA LYS A 169 4.62 1.04 8.45
C LYS A 169 4.65 1.72 7.07
N SER A 170 5.69 1.38 6.31
CA SER A 170 5.95 1.77 4.92
C SER A 170 6.74 0.66 4.22
N ASP A 171 7.20 0.88 2.99
CA ASP A 171 8.01 -0.07 2.18
C ASP A 171 9.47 -0.23 2.65
N PHE A 172 9.75 0.14 3.90
CA PHE A 172 11.06 0.06 4.51
C PHE A 172 10.96 -0.70 5.83
N ASN A 173 12.07 -1.29 6.27
CA ASN A 173 12.17 -1.94 7.57
C ASN A 173 12.19 -0.91 8.70
N CYS A 174 11.05 -0.27 8.94
CA CYS A 174 10.83 0.77 9.93
C CYS A 174 9.41 0.60 10.50
N LEU A 175 9.33 0.61 11.82
CA LEU A 175 8.11 0.43 12.60
C LEU A 175 7.96 1.60 13.55
N GLN A 176 6.80 2.26 13.52
CA GLN A 176 6.40 3.22 14.54
C GLN A 176 5.25 2.62 15.32
N PHE A 177 5.51 2.22 16.56
CA PHE A 177 4.49 1.81 17.49
C PHE A 177 3.86 3.04 18.15
N VAL A 178 2.54 3.12 18.09
CA VAL A 178 1.75 4.19 18.69
C VAL A 178 0.70 3.62 19.63
N ASP A 179 0.33 4.40 20.63
CA ASP A 179 -0.85 4.12 21.45
C ASP A 179 -2.14 4.21 20.61
N ALA A 180 -3.03 3.23 20.71
CA ALA A 180 -4.20 3.18 19.84
C ALA A 180 -5.28 4.22 20.20
N ASP A 181 -5.28 4.76 21.43
CA ASP A 181 -6.28 5.76 21.86
C ASP A 181 -5.78 7.19 21.76
N THR A 182 -4.47 7.42 21.73
CA THR A 182 -3.89 8.77 21.74
C THR A 182 -3.01 9.06 20.53
N PHE A 183 -2.60 8.02 19.80
CA PHE A 183 -1.60 8.10 18.73
C PHE A 183 -0.25 8.69 19.18
N GLU A 184 0.02 8.69 20.49
CA GLU A 184 1.34 9.00 21.01
C GLU A 184 2.33 7.92 20.58
N THR A 185 3.50 8.34 20.11
CA THR A 185 4.53 7.38 19.73
C THR A 185 5.09 6.71 20.98
N LYS A 186 4.97 5.39 21.02
CA LYS A 186 5.57 4.54 22.06
C LYS A 186 7.01 4.19 21.70
N LYS A 187 7.26 3.83 20.44
CA LYS A 187 8.58 3.35 20.01
C LYS A 187 8.78 3.46 18.50
N PHE A 188 9.98 3.84 18.09
CA PHE A 188 10.48 3.60 16.74
C PHE A 188 11.49 2.45 16.75
N CYS A 189 11.36 1.51 15.81
CA CYS A 189 12.35 0.44 15.63
C CYS A 189 12.28 -0.21 14.25
N THR A 190 13.03 -1.30 14.07
CA THR A 190 12.99 -2.19 12.91
C THR A 190 12.56 -3.58 13.35
N TYR A 191 12.36 -4.49 12.40
CA TYR A 191 12.15 -5.91 12.68
C TYR A 191 13.35 -6.58 13.36
N ASP A 192 14.55 -5.96 13.38
CA ASP A 192 15.73 -6.48 14.08
C ASP A 192 15.52 -6.61 15.61
N THR A 193 14.48 -5.94 16.12
CA THR A 193 14.09 -6.00 17.53
C THR A 193 13.41 -7.32 17.89
N TYR A 194 12.84 -8.03 16.92
CA TYR A 194 12.34 -9.39 17.08
C TYR A 194 13.45 -10.42 16.87
N ASP A 195 14.22 -10.26 15.80
CA ASP A 195 15.34 -11.14 15.48
C ASP A 195 16.43 -10.38 14.72
N LYS A 196 17.68 -10.48 15.17
CA LYS A 196 18.81 -9.72 14.62
C LYS A 196 19.14 -10.03 13.16
N ARG A 197 18.61 -11.12 12.60
CA ARG A 197 18.72 -11.43 11.16
C ARG A 197 17.84 -10.53 10.29
N LEU A 198 16.83 -9.89 10.86
CA LEU A 198 15.90 -9.00 10.16
C LEU A 198 16.44 -7.56 10.05
N ASP A 199 17.69 -7.44 9.59
CA ASP A 199 18.44 -6.19 9.48
C ASP A 199 18.42 -5.58 8.05
N GLY A 200 17.65 -6.19 7.13
CA GLY A 200 17.43 -5.68 5.79
C GLY A 200 16.83 -4.28 5.79
N MET A 201 17.01 -3.54 4.69
CA MET A 201 16.52 -2.17 4.55
C MET A 201 15.06 -2.10 4.12
N ILE A 202 14.62 -3.10 3.34
CA ILE A 202 13.32 -3.09 2.66
C ILE A 202 12.44 -4.21 3.24
N SER A 203 11.21 -3.84 3.53
CA SER A 203 10.09 -4.73 3.88
C SER A 203 8.87 -4.29 3.09
N ALA A 204 7.88 -5.15 2.89
CA ALA A 204 6.63 -4.74 2.27
C ALA A 204 5.82 -3.90 3.27
N ALA A 205 5.17 -2.83 2.78
CA ALA A 205 4.19 -2.11 3.58
C ALA A 205 3.02 -3.02 3.96
N HIS A 206 2.59 -3.87 3.02
CA HIS A 206 1.58 -4.91 3.25
C HIS A 206 2.26 -6.23 3.61
N GLU A 207 2.30 -6.51 4.90
CA GLU A 207 2.57 -7.84 5.43
C GLU A 207 1.38 -8.76 5.18
N GLU A 208 1.63 -10.06 5.17
CA GLU A 208 0.56 -11.06 5.18
C GLU A 208 0.26 -11.48 6.62
N TYR A 209 -1.02 -11.70 6.94
CA TYR A 209 -1.45 -12.21 8.25
C TYR A 209 -2.31 -13.46 8.05
N ASP A 210 -1.97 -14.54 8.76
CA ASP A 210 -2.80 -15.74 8.82
C ASP A 210 -3.68 -15.68 10.08
N PRO A 211 -5.01 -15.52 9.95
CA PRO A 211 -5.90 -15.44 11.11
C PRO A 211 -6.07 -16.78 11.84
N LEU A 212 -5.80 -17.92 11.19
CA LEU A 212 -5.91 -19.24 11.81
C LEU A 212 -4.70 -19.53 12.71
N THR A 213 -3.49 -19.22 12.24
CA THR A 213 -2.27 -19.43 13.02
C THR A 213 -1.84 -18.22 13.84
N GLN A 214 -2.46 -17.06 13.60
CA GLN A 214 -2.08 -15.76 14.18
C GLN A 214 -0.61 -15.40 13.90
N THR A 215 -0.14 -15.71 12.69
CA THR A 215 1.24 -15.48 12.25
C THR A 215 1.29 -14.36 11.22
N TYR A 216 2.22 -13.44 11.40
CA TYR A 216 2.55 -12.43 10.40
C TYR A 216 3.67 -12.92 9.48
N PHE A 217 3.68 -12.49 8.22
CA PHE A 217 4.77 -12.74 7.29
C PHE A 217 5.18 -11.44 6.61
N ASN A 218 6.48 -11.20 6.41
CA ASN A 218 6.97 -10.05 5.65
C ASN A 218 8.33 -10.33 5.00
N LEU A 219 8.84 -9.36 4.24
CA LEU A 219 10.09 -9.41 3.49
C LEU A 219 11.25 -8.83 4.33
N ASN A 220 12.42 -9.44 4.17
CA ASN A 220 13.69 -8.95 4.69
C ASN A 220 14.69 -8.85 3.53
N ILE A 221 14.77 -7.68 2.90
CA ILE A 221 15.61 -7.46 1.72
C ILE A 221 16.72 -6.46 2.06
N ASP A 222 17.96 -6.85 1.83
CA ASP A 222 19.09 -5.95 2.04
C ASP A 222 19.14 -4.80 1.02
N ARG A 223 19.95 -3.79 1.32
CA ARG A 223 20.06 -2.58 0.50
C ARG A 223 20.45 -2.83 -0.96
N MET A 224 21.19 -3.90 -1.23
CA MET A 224 21.66 -4.25 -2.58
C MET A 224 20.82 -5.34 -3.25
N GLY A 225 19.83 -5.90 -2.55
CA GLY A 225 19.10 -7.09 -2.94
C GLY A 225 19.93 -8.38 -2.96
N LYS A 226 21.10 -8.41 -2.29
CA LYS A 226 21.96 -9.62 -2.28
C LYS A 226 21.37 -10.71 -1.38
N HIS A 227 20.81 -10.29 -0.25
CA HIS A 227 19.90 -11.07 0.57
C HIS A 227 18.47 -10.63 0.28
N THR A 228 17.66 -11.58 -0.19
CA THR A 228 16.22 -11.42 -0.33
C THR A 228 15.58 -12.54 0.47
N GLY A 229 14.96 -12.21 1.58
CA GLY A 229 14.33 -13.17 2.48
C GLY A 229 12.85 -12.87 2.70
N VAL A 230 12.14 -13.89 3.19
CA VAL A 230 10.82 -13.78 3.79
C VAL A 230 10.88 -14.36 5.19
N PHE A 231 10.15 -13.77 6.13
CA PHE A 231 10.13 -14.23 7.50
C PHE A 231 8.70 -14.39 8.01
N SER A 232 8.54 -15.27 9.00
CA SER A 232 7.35 -15.36 9.84
C SER A 232 7.61 -14.68 11.18
N LEU A 233 6.59 -14.06 11.76
CA LEU A 233 6.58 -13.48 13.09
C LEU A 233 5.34 -13.98 13.82
N ASP A 234 5.54 -14.90 14.75
CA ASP A 234 4.47 -15.50 15.54
C ASP A 234 4.08 -14.60 16.72
N ARG A 235 2.91 -14.86 17.31
CA ARG A 235 2.35 -14.05 18.41
C ARG A 235 3.26 -13.93 19.64
N ASP A 236 4.10 -14.93 19.89
CA ASP A 236 5.06 -14.91 21.00
C ASP A 236 6.37 -14.16 20.66
N GLY A 237 6.47 -13.61 19.44
CA GLY A 237 7.65 -12.92 18.92
C GLY A 237 8.66 -13.84 18.23
N SER A 238 8.39 -15.15 18.12
CA SER A 238 9.27 -16.09 17.44
C SER A 238 9.39 -15.79 15.95
N VAL A 239 10.61 -15.89 15.43
CA VAL A 239 10.93 -15.61 14.02
C VAL A 239 11.54 -16.82 13.34
N ARG A 240 11.03 -17.14 12.14
CA ARG A 240 11.68 -18.02 11.17
C ARG A 240 11.90 -17.23 9.89
N GLU A 241 12.97 -17.52 9.17
CA GLU A 241 13.31 -16.83 7.92
C GLU A 241 13.70 -17.83 6.85
N ALA A 242 13.30 -17.56 5.61
CA ALA A 242 13.69 -18.27 4.40
C ALA A 242 14.41 -17.31 3.46
N THR A 243 15.58 -17.70 2.96
CA THR A 243 16.25 -16.97 1.88
C THR A 243 15.72 -17.43 0.52
N ILE A 244 15.46 -16.46 -0.36
CA ILE A 244 15.06 -16.69 -1.75
C ILE A 244 16.31 -16.72 -2.62
N ASN A 245 16.41 -17.75 -3.46
CA ASN A 245 17.48 -17.89 -4.44
C ASN A 245 17.18 -17.01 -5.67
N VAL A 246 17.53 -15.74 -5.59
CA VAL A 246 17.37 -14.78 -6.69
C VAL A 246 18.45 -15.01 -7.76
N PRO A 247 18.12 -15.03 -9.07
CA PRO A 247 19.11 -15.11 -10.13
C PRO A 247 20.15 -13.99 -10.04
N ALA A 248 21.45 -14.31 -10.12
CA ALA A 248 22.54 -13.36 -9.86
C ALA A 248 22.51 -12.06 -10.71
N ALA A 249 21.97 -12.11 -11.93
CA ALA A 249 21.85 -10.96 -12.83
C ALA A 249 20.48 -10.25 -12.73
N ARG A 250 19.71 -10.50 -11.67
CA ARG A 250 18.42 -9.86 -11.40
C ARG A 250 18.58 -8.84 -10.26
N PRO A 251 18.36 -7.54 -10.53
CA PRO A 251 18.32 -6.53 -9.48
C PRO A 251 17.14 -6.73 -8.52
N SER A 252 17.15 -6.03 -7.38
CA SER A 252 16.03 -6.03 -6.44
C SER A 252 14.79 -5.37 -7.05
N SER A 253 13.66 -6.07 -7.01
CA SER A 253 12.35 -5.51 -7.38
C SER A 253 11.80 -4.64 -6.26
N TYR A 254 11.11 -3.55 -6.60
CA TYR A 254 10.29 -2.81 -5.64
C TYR A 254 9.02 -3.62 -5.34
N ILE A 255 8.85 -4.12 -4.11
CA ILE A 255 7.75 -5.02 -3.74
C ILE A 255 6.94 -4.37 -2.61
N HIS A 256 5.69 -3.98 -2.92
CA HIS A 256 4.79 -3.29 -2.00
C HIS A 256 3.93 -4.25 -1.16
N SER A 257 3.55 -5.37 -1.76
CA SER A 257 2.79 -6.46 -1.15
C SER A 257 3.22 -7.81 -1.74
N PHE A 258 2.84 -8.88 -1.07
CA PHE A 258 3.04 -10.26 -1.53
C PHE A 258 1.86 -11.11 -1.06
N SER A 259 1.84 -12.42 -1.35
CA SER A 259 0.71 -13.28 -0.99
C SER A 259 1.14 -14.48 -0.17
N SER A 260 0.18 -15.04 0.56
CA SER A 260 0.33 -16.32 1.24
C SER A 260 -0.88 -17.22 0.99
N THR A 261 -0.66 -18.53 1.04
CA THR A 261 -1.69 -19.58 1.12
C THR A 261 -1.52 -20.30 2.46
N THR A 262 -2.32 -21.33 2.76
CA THR A 262 -2.12 -22.13 3.98
C THR A 262 -0.77 -22.86 4.00
N LYS A 263 -0.18 -23.14 2.82
CA LYS A 263 1.08 -23.88 2.69
C LYS A 263 2.27 -23.03 2.25
N TYR A 264 2.05 -21.96 1.50
CA TYR A 264 3.13 -21.25 0.81
C TYR A 264 3.10 -19.74 1.06
N LEU A 265 4.28 -19.13 0.99
CA LEU A 265 4.45 -17.69 0.76
C LEU A 265 4.85 -17.51 -0.71
N VAL A 266 4.26 -16.53 -1.39
CA VAL A 266 4.54 -16.25 -2.80
C VAL A 266 4.98 -14.80 -2.94
N VAL A 267 6.24 -14.60 -3.30
CA VAL A 267 6.81 -13.28 -3.60
C VAL A 267 6.82 -13.07 -5.09
N MET A 268 6.00 -12.14 -5.56
CA MET A 268 5.95 -11.72 -6.95
C MET A 268 6.96 -10.60 -7.20
N ALA A 269 8.10 -10.94 -7.80
CA ALA A 269 9.12 -9.98 -8.18
C ALA A 269 8.87 -9.48 -9.61
N TRP A 270 7.98 -8.49 -9.78
CA TRP A 270 7.73 -7.83 -11.06
C TRP A 270 8.94 -7.00 -11.54
N PRO A 271 9.06 -6.69 -12.83
CA PRO A 271 10.27 -6.09 -13.40
C PRO A 271 10.38 -4.57 -13.21
N CYS A 272 10.03 -4.06 -12.02
CA CYS A 272 10.29 -2.70 -11.59
C CYS A 272 11.43 -2.72 -10.56
N PHE A 273 12.64 -2.35 -10.99
CA PHE A 273 13.86 -2.58 -10.22
C PHE A 273 14.39 -1.31 -9.58
N ALA A 274 14.83 -1.40 -8.33
CA ALA A 274 15.39 -0.26 -7.61
C ALA A 274 16.91 -0.16 -7.81
N ASN A 275 17.39 1.04 -8.18
CA ASN A 275 18.81 1.36 -8.27
C ASN A 275 19.21 2.36 -7.18
N MET A 276 19.83 1.87 -6.11
CA MET A 276 20.16 2.70 -4.94
C MET A 276 21.15 3.83 -5.24
N LEU A 277 22.02 3.68 -6.24
CA LEU A 277 22.91 4.77 -6.64
C LEU A 277 22.10 5.92 -7.26
N LYS A 278 21.10 5.61 -8.09
CA LYS A 278 20.17 6.62 -8.62
C LYS A 278 19.32 7.24 -7.52
N VAL A 279 18.80 6.43 -6.58
CA VAL A 279 18.01 6.93 -5.44
C VAL A 279 18.79 7.98 -4.65
N LEU A 280 20.04 7.69 -4.31
CA LEU A 280 20.88 8.62 -3.57
C LEU A 280 21.28 9.83 -4.38
N PHE A 281 21.59 9.66 -5.66
CA PHE A 281 21.95 10.78 -6.53
C PHE A 281 20.79 11.77 -6.73
N HIS A 282 19.56 11.26 -6.87
CA HIS A 282 18.36 12.07 -7.05
C HIS A 282 17.67 12.45 -5.73
N HIS A 283 18.12 11.92 -4.59
CA HIS A 283 17.43 12.04 -3.29
C HIS A 283 15.93 11.65 -3.37
N ASN A 284 15.61 10.66 -4.21
CA ASN A 284 14.25 10.32 -4.61
C ASN A 284 14.18 8.84 -4.99
N TYR A 285 13.34 8.08 -4.30
CA TYR A 285 13.25 6.63 -4.49
C TYR A 285 12.66 6.24 -5.86
N ALA A 286 11.56 6.88 -6.26
CA ALA A 286 10.86 6.65 -7.52
C ALA A 286 11.76 6.94 -8.74
N ALA A 287 12.60 7.97 -8.68
CA ALA A 287 13.60 8.28 -9.72
C ALA A 287 14.67 7.18 -9.86
N GLY A 288 14.87 6.36 -8.83
CA GLY A 288 15.74 5.19 -8.87
C GLY A 288 15.08 3.92 -9.38
N LEU A 289 13.76 3.90 -9.56
CA LEU A 289 13.02 2.76 -10.10
C LEU A 289 13.17 2.68 -11.62
N THR A 290 13.31 1.48 -12.16
CA THR A 290 13.44 1.26 -13.61
C THR A 290 12.64 0.04 -14.04
N TRP A 291 11.70 0.25 -14.95
CA TRP A 291 10.91 -0.80 -15.59
C TRP A 291 11.74 -1.52 -16.68
N GLN A 292 11.85 -2.85 -16.59
CA GLN A 292 12.62 -3.71 -17.50
C GLN A 292 11.80 -4.94 -17.93
N PRO A 293 10.76 -4.76 -18.75
CA PRO A 293 9.77 -5.79 -19.04
C PRO A 293 10.37 -7.07 -19.64
N GLU A 294 11.51 -6.98 -20.32
CA GLU A 294 12.26 -8.12 -20.86
C GLU A 294 12.72 -9.12 -19.78
N LYS A 295 12.84 -8.71 -18.52
CA LYS A 295 13.19 -9.59 -17.39
C LYS A 295 12.00 -10.38 -16.83
N GLN A 296 10.77 -10.07 -17.26
CA GLN A 296 9.50 -10.66 -16.81
C GLN A 296 9.30 -10.64 -15.28
N THR A 297 8.11 -11.05 -14.83
CA THR A 297 7.83 -11.28 -13.40
C THR A 297 8.28 -12.67 -12.99
N LEU A 298 8.97 -12.80 -11.85
CA LEU A 298 9.25 -14.08 -11.22
C LEU A 298 8.34 -14.29 -10.00
N PHE A 299 7.84 -15.50 -9.81
CA PHE A 299 7.08 -15.91 -8.63
C PHE A 299 7.98 -16.85 -7.81
N TYR A 300 8.42 -16.39 -6.64
CA TYR A 300 9.19 -17.20 -5.70
C TYR A 300 8.24 -17.83 -4.69
N VAL A 301 8.25 -19.15 -4.58
CA VAL A 301 7.38 -19.91 -3.69
C VAL A 301 8.21 -20.49 -2.55
N VAL A 302 7.86 -20.09 -1.33
CA VAL A 302 8.49 -20.56 -0.09
C VAL A 302 7.49 -21.43 0.66
N ASP A 303 7.91 -22.63 1.07
CA ASP A 303 7.11 -23.50 1.93
C ASP A 303 7.07 -22.93 3.35
N ARG A 304 5.87 -22.71 3.89
CA ARG A 304 5.65 -22.10 5.22
C ARG A 304 6.07 -23.01 6.37
N ALA A 305 5.99 -24.33 6.18
CA ALA A 305 6.30 -25.29 7.22
C ALA A 305 7.82 -25.41 7.40
N THR A 306 8.54 -25.57 6.30
CA THR A 306 10.00 -25.73 6.32
C THR A 306 10.76 -24.40 6.25
N MET A 307 10.09 -23.31 5.86
CA MET A 307 10.71 -22.01 5.55
C MET A 307 11.86 -22.16 4.54
N THR A 308 11.58 -22.84 3.44
CA THR A 308 12.54 -23.04 2.34
C THR A 308 11.94 -22.59 1.02
N HIS A 309 12.74 -21.93 0.18
CA HIS A 309 12.38 -21.64 -1.20
C HIS A 309 12.31 -22.95 -2.00
N VAL A 310 11.12 -23.31 -2.48
CA VAL A 310 10.85 -24.62 -3.11
C VAL A 310 10.59 -24.54 -4.62
N ALA A 311 10.14 -23.38 -5.13
CA ALA A 311 9.86 -23.24 -6.55
C ALA A 311 9.99 -21.80 -7.04
N THR A 312 10.44 -21.66 -8.30
CA THR A 312 10.39 -20.40 -9.04
C THR A 312 9.60 -20.60 -10.33
N TYR A 313 8.69 -19.67 -10.61
CA TYR A 313 8.01 -19.56 -11.90
C TYR A 313 8.35 -18.25 -12.59
N GLU A 314 8.20 -18.20 -13.90
CA GLU A 314 8.35 -17.00 -14.71
C GLU A 314 7.07 -16.69 -15.48
N SER A 315 6.54 -15.49 -15.33
CA SER A 315 5.40 -15.02 -16.10
C SER A 315 5.72 -14.97 -17.60
N THR A 316 4.74 -15.31 -18.43
CA THR A 316 4.80 -15.08 -19.88
C THR A 316 4.61 -13.60 -20.28
N GLN A 317 4.23 -12.75 -19.32
CA GLN A 317 4.08 -11.31 -19.51
C GLN A 317 4.60 -10.49 -18.32
N ALA A 318 5.18 -9.33 -18.61
CA ALA A 318 5.54 -8.35 -17.60
C ALA A 318 4.28 -7.60 -17.17
N PHE A 319 4.17 -7.34 -15.87
CA PHE A 319 3.11 -6.55 -15.26
C PHE A 319 3.61 -5.94 -13.96
N PHE A 320 2.91 -4.97 -13.42
CA PHE A 320 3.18 -4.35 -12.13
C PHE A 320 1.99 -4.56 -11.19
N CYS A 321 2.24 -4.52 -9.89
CA CYS A 321 1.22 -4.68 -8.86
C CYS A 321 1.63 -3.86 -7.64
N PHE A 322 0.69 -3.12 -7.06
CA PHE A 322 0.84 -2.61 -5.69
C PHE A 322 0.22 -3.60 -4.71
N HIS A 323 -1.04 -3.98 -4.93
CA HIS A 323 -1.85 -4.72 -3.94
C HIS A 323 -2.20 -6.14 -4.40
N THR A 324 -1.83 -7.12 -3.59
CA THR A 324 -2.37 -8.48 -3.64
C THR A 324 -3.77 -8.51 -3.01
N ILE A 325 -4.59 -9.50 -3.39
CA ILE A 325 -5.98 -9.63 -2.92
C ILE A 325 -6.10 -10.84 -2.00
N ASN A 326 -5.89 -12.04 -2.55
CA ASN A 326 -5.94 -13.31 -1.81
C ASN A 326 -5.14 -14.36 -2.58
N ALA A 327 -4.72 -15.43 -1.91
CA ALA A 327 -4.16 -16.60 -2.57
C ALA A 327 -4.51 -17.85 -1.79
N PHE A 328 -4.69 -18.98 -2.48
CA PHE A 328 -5.10 -20.23 -1.86
C PHE A 328 -4.51 -21.44 -2.58
N ASP A 329 -4.45 -22.56 -1.85
CA ASP A 329 -4.00 -23.84 -2.38
C ASP A 329 -5.16 -24.54 -3.12
N ASP A 330 -4.92 -24.97 -4.36
CA ASP A 330 -5.86 -25.80 -5.14
C ASP A 330 -5.15 -27.12 -5.53
N GLY A 331 -5.20 -28.09 -4.61
CA GLY A 331 -4.42 -29.32 -4.73
C GLY A 331 -2.91 -29.06 -4.59
N ASP A 332 -2.17 -29.27 -5.69
CA ASP A 332 -0.73 -28.96 -5.83
C ASP A 332 -0.48 -27.64 -6.60
N ASP A 333 -1.55 -26.94 -6.98
CA ASP A 333 -1.47 -25.62 -7.60
C ASP A 333 -1.62 -24.53 -6.55
N ILE A 334 -1.09 -23.34 -6.86
CA ILE A 334 -1.41 -22.11 -6.12
C ILE A 334 -2.23 -21.21 -7.03
N VAL A 335 -3.35 -20.70 -6.52
CA VAL A 335 -4.13 -19.63 -7.17
C VAL A 335 -3.87 -18.34 -6.40
N LEU A 336 -3.59 -17.26 -7.14
CA LEU A 336 -3.33 -15.94 -6.57
C LEU A 336 -4.07 -14.87 -7.34
N ASP A 337 -4.70 -13.97 -6.59
CA ASP A 337 -5.48 -12.84 -7.07
C ASP A 337 -4.79 -11.54 -6.66
N LEU A 338 -4.64 -10.60 -7.60
CA LEU A 338 -3.97 -9.33 -7.38
C LEU A 338 -4.56 -8.20 -8.24
N VAL A 339 -4.16 -6.97 -7.92
CA VAL A 339 -4.48 -5.78 -8.72
C VAL A 339 -3.38 -5.55 -9.75
N HIS A 340 -3.68 -5.91 -11.00
CA HIS A 340 -2.77 -5.89 -12.13
C HIS A 340 -2.72 -4.53 -12.82
N HIS A 341 -1.51 -4.02 -13.00
CA HIS A 341 -1.17 -2.90 -13.87
C HIS A 341 -0.33 -3.38 -15.06
N PRO A 342 -0.54 -2.83 -16.28
CA PRO A 342 0.28 -3.18 -17.44
C PRO A 342 1.78 -2.91 -17.25
N ASP A 343 2.12 -1.83 -16.54
CA ASP A 343 3.48 -1.43 -16.21
C ASP A 343 3.52 -0.57 -14.93
N SER A 344 4.69 -0.05 -14.56
CA SER A 344 4.87 0.76 -13.35
C SER A 344 4.59 2.26 -13.54
N SER A 345 3.92 2.69 -14.62
CA SER A 345 3.64 4.11 -14.88
C SER A 345 2.70 4.74 -13.84
N ILE A 346 1.86 3.93 -13.19
CA ILE A 346 0.99 4.33 -12.08
C ILE A 346 1.76 5.09 -11.00
N ILE A 347 3.02 4.71 -10.72
CA ILE A 347 3.89 5.42 -9.75
C ILE A 347 3.99 6.91 -10.08
N ASN A 348 4.21 7.26 -11.36
CA ASN A 348 4.33 8.65 -11.76
C ASN A 348 2.97 9.37 -11.82
N GLN A 349 1.88 8.64 -12.02
CA GLN A 349 0.52 9.19 -12.05
C GLN A 349 0.05 9.62 -10.66
N LEU A 350 0.62 9.04 -9.59
CA LEU A 350 0.33 9.40 -8.19
C LEU A 350 1.10 10.65 -7.69
N ASN A 351 1.72 11.41 -8.59
CA ASN A 351 2.20 12.76 -8.26
C ASN A 351 1.01 13.70 -8.02
N VAL A 352 1.06 14.49 -6.94
CA VAL A 352 -0.03 15.41 -6.52
C VAL A 352 -0.41 16.36 -7.66
N LYS A 353 0.57 16.92 -8.37
CA LYS A 353 0.31 17.81 -9.52
C LYS A 353 -0.43 17.11 -10.66
N THR A 354 -0.17 15.82 -10.89
CA THR A 354 -0.84 15.03 -11.92
C THR A 354 -2.29 14.75 -11.52
N ILE A 355 -2.51 14.32 -10.27
CA ILE A 355 -3.83 14.04 -9.70
C ILE A 355 -4.70 15.31 -9.72
N VAL A 356 -4.20 16.39 -9.13
CA VAL A 356 -4.92 17.66 -8.98
C VAL A 356 -5.10 18.39 -10.30
N GLY A 357 -4.11 18.32 -11.19
CA GLY A 357 -4.11 19.09 -12.43
C GLY A 357 -5.18 18.66 -13.44
N GLY A 358 -5.88 17.55 -13.20
CA GLY A 358 -6.85 16.96 -14.13
C GLY A 358 -6.26 16.59 -15.50
N GLN A 359 -4.93 16.60 -15.61
CA GLN A 359 -4.20 16.29 -16.84
C GLN A 359 -3.79 14.82 -16.92
N GLY A 360 -3.88 14.09 -15.81
CA GLY A 360 -3.65 12.66 -15.73
C GLY A 360 -4.94 11.89 -15.48
N THR A 361 -5.19 10.89 -16.31
CA THR A 361 -6.14 9.81 -16.01
C THR A 361 -5.35 8.71 -15.31
N LEU A 362 -5.83 8.21 -14.16
CA LEU A 362 -5.23 7.01 -13.58
C LEU A 362 -5.47 5.85 -14.54
N ASP A 363 -4.41 5.11 -14.85
CA ASP A 363 -4.53 3.89 -15.65
C ASP A 363 -5.44 2.91 -14.93
N ALA A 364 -6.32 2.26 -15.71
CA ALA A 364 -7.25 1.29 -15.17
C ALA A 364 -6.51 0.02 -14.76
N SER A 365 -6.31 -0.14 -13.45
CA SER A 365 -5.95 -1.41 -12.83
C SER A 365 -7.04 -2.45 -13.05
N GLN A 366 -6.72 -3.74 -12.92
CA GLN A 366 -7.71 -4.82 -13.06
C GLN A 366 -7.45 -5.94 -12.08
N VAL A 367 -8.50 -6.60 -11.60
CA VAL A 367 -8.35 -7.86 -10.87
C VAL A 367 -7.81 -8.92 -11.83
N ALA A 368 -6.74 -9.60 -11.42
CA ALA A 368 -6.07 -10.63 -12.20
C ALA A 368 -5.85 -11.89 -11.35
N ARG A 369 -6.23 -13.04 -11.90
CA ARG A 369 -6.03 -14.36 -11.30
C ARG A 369 -4.93 -15.11 -12.04
N PHE A 370 -3.85 -15.44 -11.34
CA PHE A 370 -2.81 -16.34 -11.83
C PHE A 370 -2.92 -17.72 -11.17
N ARG A 371 -2.39 -18.73 -11.86
CA ARG A 371 -2.28 -20.09 -11.34
C ARG A 371 -0.86 -20.61 -11.55
N LEU A 372 -0.20 -21.00 -10.46
CA LEU A 372 1.11 -21.65 -10.46
C LEU A 372 0.87 -23.17 -10.40
N GLN A 373 1.11 -23.86 -11.51
CA GLN A 373 0.72 -25.27 -11.66
C GLN A 373 1.79 -26.25 -11.20
N ALA A 374 1.36 -27.23 -10.42
CA ALA A 374 2.15 -28.35 -9.91
C ALA A 374 3.45 -27.93 -9.21
N VAL A 375 3.30 -27.27 -8.05
CA VAL A 375 4.41 -26.76 -7.21
C VAL A 375 5.40 -27.87 -6.87
N SER A 376 4.93 -29.07 -6.57
CA SER A 376 5.79 -30.23 -6.28
C SER A 376 6.74 -30.61 -7.42
N MET A 377 6.45 -30.21 -8.66
CA MET A 377 7.28 -30.48 -9.84
C MET A 377 8.07 -29.26 -10.34
N ALA A 378 7.96 -28.12 -9.66
CA ALA A 378 8.71 -26.93 -10.00
C ALA A 378 10.13 -26.97 -9.40
N THR A 379 10.96 -26.01 -9.78
CA THR A 379 12.40 -25.97 -9.46
C THR A 379 12.79 -24.54 -9.11
N THR A 380 13.81 -24.38 -8.26
CA THR A 380 14.42 -23.08 -7.94
C THR A 380 15.56 -22.70 -8.90
N THR A 381 15.92 -23.58 -9.82
CA THR A 381 16.95 -23.38 -10.85
C THR A 381 16.35 -23.25 -12.25
N THR A 382 17.03 -22.52 -13.13
CA THR A 382 16.57 -22.31 -14.51
C THR A 382 16.69 -23.59 -15.35
N PRO A 383 15.83 -23.78 -16.37
CA PRO A 383 14.71 -22.92 -16.76
C PRO A 383 13.52 -23.03 -15.80
N PHE A 384 12.86 -21.90 -15.53
CA PHE A 384 11.66 -21.86 -14.69
C PHE A 384 10.42 -22.26 -15.49
N ARG A 385 9.44 -22.87 -14.80
CA ARG A 385 8.12 -23.12 -15.37
C ARG A 385 7.45 -21.79 -15.73
N LYS A 386 6.76 -21.77 -16.86
CA LYS A 386 6.05 -20.57 -17.32
C LYS A 386 4.67 -20.48 -16.65
N VAL A 387 4.26 -19.25 -16.33
CA VAL A 387 2.91 -18.91 -15.91
C VAL A 387 2.22 -18.21 -17.06
N ASP A 388 1.08 -18.75 -17.49
CA ASP A 388 0.26 -18.14 -18.52
C ASP A 388 -0.29 -16.78 -18.09
N ARG A 389 -0.88 -16.06 -19.05
CA ARG A 389 -1.55 -14.80 -18.76
C ARG A 389 -2.66 -14.99 -17.72
N PRO A 390 -2.92 -14.00 -16.86
CA PRO A 390 -3.95 -14.12 -15.85
C PRO A 390 -5.33 -14.14 -16.49
N LEU A 391 -6.26 -14.80 -15.81
CA LEU A 391 -7.68 -14.56 -16.04
C LEU A 391 -8.02 -13.17 -15.49
N LEU A 392 -8.83 -12.41 -16.22
CA LEU A 392 -9.30 -11.07 -15.83
C LEU A 392 -10.82 -11.14 -15.63
N PRO A 393 -11.33 -11.41 -14.42
CA PRO A 393 -12.75 -11.69 -14.20
C PRO A 393 -13.68 -10.54 -14.58
N THR A 394 -13.22 -9.29 -14.45
CA THR A 394 -14.06 -8.09 -14.58
C THR A 394 -13.57 -7.11 -15.65
N GLN A 395 -13.11 -7.62 -16.79
CA GLN A 395 -12.49 -6.82 -17.86
C GLN A 395 -13.10 -5.41 -18.00
N GLY A 396 -12.28 -4.38 -17.78
CA GLY A 396 -12.69 -2.98 -17.91
C GLY A 396 -13.22 -2.30 -16.65
N VAL A 397 -13.37 -3.02 -15.54
CA VAL A 397 -13.66 -2.46 -14.21
C VAL A 397 -12.34 -2.27 -13.46
N SER A 398 -12.07 -1.03 -13.03
CA SER A 398 -10.90 -0.73 -12.19
C SER A 398 -11.15 -1.13 -10.74
N VAL A 399 -10.12 -1.68 -10.09
CA VAL A 399 -10.15 -2.03 -8.67
C VAL A 399 -8.79 -1.66 -8.10
N GLU A 400 -8.78 -0.87 -7.03
CA GLU A 400 -7.59 -0.57 -6.24
C GLU A 400 -7.95 -0.59 -4.76
N LEU A 401 -6.93 -0.62 -3.89
CA LEU A 401 -7.10 -0.72 -2.44
C LEU A 401 -8.07 -1.86 -2.06
N PRO A 402 -7.78 -3.11 -2.49
CA PRO A 402 -8.72 -4.21 -2.40
C PRO A 402 -8.87 -4.71 -0.96
N THR A 403 -10.06 -5.19 -0.63
CA THR A 403 -10.35 -5.92 0.62
C THR A 403 -11.24 -7.13 0.34
N ILE A 404 -11.23 -8.09 1.26
CA ILE A 404 -12.09 -9.29 1.26
C ILE A 404 -12.69 -9.49 2.65
N ASN A 405 -13.60 -10.45 2.78
CA ASN A 405 -13.91 -10.98 4.11
C ASN A 405 -12.74 -11.84 4.60
N GLU A 406 -12.01 -11.34 5.60
CA GLU A 406 -10.81 -12.00 6.14
C GLU A 406 -11.07 -13.42 6.69
N ARG A 407 -12.32 -13.80 6.97
CA ARG A 407 -12.68 -15.20 7.29
C ARG A 407 -12.43 -16.18 6.14
N PHE A 408 -12.31 -15.66 4.92
CA PHE A 408 -12.07 -16.43 3.68
C PHE A 408 -10.64 -16.25 3.15
N ARG A 409 -9.75 -15.62 3.93
CA ARG A 409 -8.31 -15.60 3.60
C ARG A 409 -7.81 -17.04 3.45
N HIS A 410 -6.99 -17.27 2.42
CA HIS A 410 -6.46 -18.59 2.05
C HIS A 410 -7.48 -19.65 1.60
N SER A 411 -8.76 -19.28 1.51
CA SER A 411 -9.82 -20.22 1.16
C SER A 411 -10.10 -20.25 -0.35
N PRO A 412 -10.18 -21.43 -0.99
CA PRO A 412 -10.67 -21.56 -2.36
C PRO A 412 -12.16 -21.22 -2.51
N ASN A 413 -12.90 -21.13 -1.39
CA ASN A 413 -14.32 -20.80 -1.40
C ASN A 413 -14.60 -19.29 -1.37
N TYR A 414 -13.56 -18.44 -1.32
CA TYR A 414 -13.75 -17.00 -1.39
C TYR A 414 -14.27 -16.60 -2.80
N ARG A 415 -15.15 -15.60 -2.84
CA ARG A 415 -15.89 -15.18 -4.01
C ARG A 415 -15.91 -13.67 -4.19
N PHE A 416 -15.88 -12.88 -3.13
CA PHE A 416 -16.12 -11.44 -3.22
C PHE A 416 -14.87 -10.61 -2.93
N VAL A 417 -14.57 -9.69 -3.84
CA VAL A 417 -13.54 -8.66 -3.67
C VAL A 417 -14.22 -7.29 -3.66
N TYR A 418 -13.81 -6.43 -2.76
CA TYR A 418 -14.25 -5.04 -2.71
C TYR A 418 -13.06 -4.13 -2.94
N GLY A 419 -13.25 -2.95 -3.52
CA GLY A 419 -12.16 -1.99 -3.68
C GLY A 419 -12.65 -0.63 -4.15
N ALA A 420 -11.74 0.35 -4.08
CA ALA A 420 -11.93 1.65 -4.72
C ALA A 420 -11.93 1.48 -6.24
N SER A 421 -12.79 2.23 -6.92
CA SER A 421 -13.02 2.12 -8.36
C SER A 421 -13.27 3.48 -8.98
N SER A 422 -13.14 3.53 -10.31
CA SER A 422 -13.41 4.72 -11.10
C SER A 422 -13.96 4.36 -12.47
N ASN A 423 -14.67 5.31 -13.08
CA ASN A 423 -14.86 5.25 -14.52
C ASN A 423 -13.52 5.52 -15.23
N ARG A 424 -13.34 4.95 -16.43
CA ARG A 424 -12.16 5.22 -17.25
C ARG A 424 -12.03 6.73 -17.48
N GLY A 425 -10.87 7.30 -17.12
CA GLY A 425 -10.57 8.71 -17.32
C GLY A 425 -10.71 9.61 -16.09
N ALA A 426 -10.98 9.06 -14.90
CA ALA A 426 -10.96 9.83 -13.66
C ALA A 426 -9.52 10.05 -13.14
N SER A 427 -9.29 11.18 -12.48
CA SER A 427 -8.01 11.49 -11.81
C SER A 427 -7.90 10.89 -10.41
N MET A 428 -9.01 10.44 -9.82
CA MET A 428 -9.12 9.72 -8.54
C MET A 428 -10.32 8.77 -8.56
N TRP A 429 -10.40 7.86 -7.57
CA TRP A 429 -11.54 6.96 -7.40
C TRP A 429 -12.80 7.70 -6.95
N ASP A 430 -13.93 7.39 -7.59
CA ASP A 430 -15.25 8.02 -7.41
C ASP A 430 -16.30 7.04 -6.86
N SER A 431 -15.91 5.78 -6.64
CA SER A 431 -16.83 4.70 -6.33
C SER A 431 -16.15 3.57 -5.56
N VAL A 432 -16.98 2.72 -4.96
CA VAL A 432 -16.61 1.42 -4.41
C VAL A 432 -17.24 0.35 -5.28
N VAL A 433 -16.48 -0.70 -5.60
CA VAL A 433 -16.98 -1.84 -6.38
C VAL A 433 -16.87 -3.12 -5.59
N LYS A 434 -17.89 -3.96 -5.72
CA LYS A 434 -17.91 -5.37 -5.35
C LYS A 434 -17.77 -6.20 -6.61
N VAL A 435 -16.87 -7.16 -6.60
CA VAL A 435 -16.61 -8.11 -7.68
C VAL A 435 -16.95 -9.51 -7.22
N ASP A 436 -17.79 -10.21 -7.98
CA ASP A 436 -18.00 -11.65 -7.87
C ASP A 436 -16.95 -12.38 -8.73
N MET A 437 -15.95 -12.97 -8.09
CA MET A 437 -14.82 -13.65 -8.72
C MET A 437 -15.23 -14.94 -9.47
N ALA A 438 -16.39 -15.50 -9.17
CA ALA A 438 -16.87 -16.70 -9.87
C ALA A 438 -17.55 -16.37 -11.20
N THR A 439 -18.27 -15.25 -11.26
CA THR A 439 -19.10 -14.88 -12.42
C THR A 439 -18.55 -13.69 -13.22
N GLY A 440 -17.66 -12.90 -12.62
CA GLY A 440 -17.21 -11.61 -13.16
C GLY A 440 -18.24 -10.49 -13.01
N ALA A 441 -19.39 -10.74 -12.36
CA ALA A 441 -20.40 -9.73 -12.13
C ALA A 441 -19.89 -8.66 -11.13
N THR A 442 -20.26 -7.40 -11.36
CA THR A 442 -19.88 -6.30 -10.49
C THR A 442 -21.09 -5.53 -9.99
N LEU A 443 -21.00 -5.05 -8.76
CA LEU A 443 -21.93 -4.08 -8.17
C LEU A 443 -21.12 -2.86 -7.77
N ARG A 444 -21.54 -1.68 -8.21
CA ARG A 444 -20.86 -0.42 -7.97
C ARG A 444 -21.73 0.47 -7.10
N TRP A 445 -21.15 1.00 -6.03
CA TRP A 445 -21.68 2.12 -5.28
C TRP A 445 -20.95 3.38 -5.73
N ASP A 446 -21.67 4.30 -6.35
CA ASP A 446 -21.16 5.62 -6.70
C ASP A 446 -21.32 6.54 -5.49
N ALA A 447 -20.27 7.30 -5.15
CA ALA A 447 -20.26 8.07 -3.91
C ALA A 447 -21.30 9.21 -3.90
N GLY A 448 -21.87 9.57 -5.05
CA GLY A 448 -23.01 10.48 -5.13
C GLY A 448 -22.85 11.65 -6.10
N GLY A 449 -21.91 11.58 -7.05
CA GLY A 449 -21.67 12.61 -8.07
C GLY A 449 -20.33 13.34 -7.95
N ASP A 450 -20.15 14.38 -8.76
CA ASP A 450 -18.90 15.13 -8.86
C ASP A 450 -18.43 15.62 -7.48
N GLY A 451 -17.16 15.38 -7.14
CA GLY A 451 -16.53 15.92 -5.93
C GLY A 451 -16.54 15.04 -4.69
N LEU A 452 -17.04 13.80 -4.78
CA LEU A 452 -16.96 12.79 -3.72
C LEU A 452 -15.96 11.69 -4.10
N PHE A 453 -14.97 11.46 -3.22
CA PHE A 453 -13.87 10.52 -3.48
C PHE A 453 -13.73 9.52 -2.32
N PRO A 454 -14.26 8.29 -2.44
CA PRO A 454 -14.12 7.27 -1.42
C PRO A 454 -12.69 6.73 -1.36
N GLY A 455 -12.21 6.50 -0.14
CA GLY A 455 -10.97 5.75 0.12
C GLY A 455 -11.19 4.23 0.14
N GLU A 456 -10.15 3.52 0.57
CA GLU A 456 -10.16 2.07 0.80
C GLU A 456 -11.41 1.63 1.59
N PRO A 457 -12.26 0.75 1.02
CA PRO A 457 -13.34 0.14 1.77
C PRO A 457 -12.76 -0.96 2.69
N ILE A 458 -13.24 -1.03 3.92
CA ILE A 458 -12.91 -2.08 4.88
C ILE A 458 -14.14 -2.95 5.13
N PHE A 459 -14.04 -4.25 4.86
CA PHE A 459 -15.13 -5.19 5.12
C PHE A 459 -15.15 -5.62 6.59
N VAL A 460 -16.30 -5.48 7.23
CA VAL A 460 -16.54 -5.97 8.60
C VAL A 460 -17.63 -7.05 8.55
N PRO A 461 -17.29 -8.32 8.79
CA PRO A 461 -18.26 -9.40 8.73
C PRO A 461 -19.28 -9.29 9.86
N HIS A 462 -20.53 -9.66 9.58
CA HIS A 462 -21.53 -9.82 10.62
C HIS A 462 -21.08 -10.94 11.59
N PRO A 463 -21.14 -10.74 12.92
CA PRO A 463 -20.53 -11.67 13.87
C PRO A 463 -21.23 -13.04 13.95
N MET A 464 -22.52 -13.10 13.58
CA MET A 464 -23.36 -14.30 13.71
C MET A 464 -23.77 -14.94 12.37
N GLN A 465 -23.20 -14.50 11.25
CA GLN A 465 -23.57 -14.96 9.91
C GLN A 465 -22.35 -15.50 9.20
N ASP A 466 -22.56 -16.50 8.34
CA ASP A 466 -21.50 -17.26 7.68
C ASP A 466 -21.38 -16.96 6.17
N ASP A 467 -22.38 -16.29 5.58
CA ASP A 467 -22.33 -15.86 4.19
C ASP A 467 -21.19 -14.86 4.00
N GLU A 468 -20.41 -15.03 2.93
CA GLU A 468 -19.15 -14.30 2.71
C GLU A 468 -19.34 -12.78 2.65
N ASP A 469 -20.45 -12.33 2.06
CA ASP A 469 -20.80 -10.92 1.90
C ASP A 469 -21.80 -10.39 2.94
N ASP A 470 -22.09 -11.16 4.00
CA ASP A 470 -22.92 -10.69 5.12
C ASP A 470 -22.07 -9.85 6.09
N GLY A 471 -22.21 -8.53 5.97
CA GLY A 471 -21.43 -7.57 6.72
C GLY A 471 -21.67 -6.14 6.24
N VAL A 472 -20.75 -5.25 6.58
CA VAL A 472 -20.73 -3.86 6.09
C VAL A 472 -19.38 -3.50 5.48
N LEU A 473 -19.39 -2.51 4.60
CA LEU A 473 -18.18 -1.81 4.15
C LEU A 473 -18.10 -0.46 4.86
N LEU A 474 -16.95 -0.16 5.46
CA LEU A 474 -16.63 1.16 5.99
C LEU A 474 -15.65 1.84 5.04
N SER A 475 -16.01 3.00 4.49
CA SER A 475 -15.13 3.82 3.65
C SER A 475 -15.23 5.28 4.06
N VAL A 476 -14.09 5.96 4.12
CA VAL A 476 -14.02 7.41 4.38
C VAL A 476 -14.08 8.12 3.04
N VAL A 477 -15.02 9.05 2.90
CA VAL A 477 -15.26 9.78 1.65
C VAL A 477 -14.80 11.22 1.83
N LEU A 478 -13.93 11.69 0.94
CA LEU A 478 -13.64 13.11 0.81
C LEU A 478 -14.80 13.79 0.08
N ASP A 479 -15.42 14.77 0.73
CA ASP A 479 -16.35 15.72 0.11
C ASP A 479 -15.64 17.05 -0.15
N THR A 480 -15.53 17.43 -1.41
CA THR A 480 -14.87 18.67 -1.84
C THR A 480 -15.80 19.89 -1.85
N HIS A 481 -17.08 19.72 -1.55
CA HIS A 481 -18.05 20.81 -1.41
C HIS A 481 -18.24 21.28 0.03
N ALA A 482 -17.70 20.54 0.99
CA ALA A 482 -17.91 20.72 2.43
C ALA A 482 -17.12 21.89 3.05
#